data_AF-A0A2K3PGB5-F1
#
_entry.id   AF-A0A2K3PGB5-F1
#
_cell.length_a   1.000
_cell.length_b   1.000
_cell.length_c   1.000
_cell.angle_alpha   90.00
_cell.angle_beta   90.00
_cell.angle_gamma   90.00
#
_symmetry.space_group_name_H-M   'P 1'
#
loop_
_entity.id
_entity.type
_entity.pdbx_description
1 polymer ?
#
loop_
_entity_poly.entity_id
_entity_poly.type
_entity_poly.pdbx_seq_one_letter_code
_entity_poly.pdbx_strand_id
1 'polypeptide(L)'
;MLTVDDDEFWQGMSPVEFGELPTLQDAVTVVGYPIGGDTISVTSGVVSRIEILSYVHGSTELLGLQIDAAINSGNSGGPAFNGKGNCVGIAFQSLKHEDVENIGYVIPTPVIMHFIKDYEKNGGYTGFPILGVEWQKMENPDLRMSVGMKSDQKGVRIRRIDPTSPESKVLKPSDVILSFDGIDIANDGTVPFRHGERIGFSYLISQKYTGDDAAIKVLRNSNVLKFNIKLDGHRRLIPSHSKGKPPSYYIIAGFVFSTVSVPYLRSEWVFGNGGGGGRKRGWCLQRPETVELESTKSKEVDACGEDRIGDEYPGRLIADDECKLFGVHFILLSTAEYGKDYEYEAPVKILDKLLYAMPQSPDEQLVVISQVLVADINIGYEEIVNTQVVGFNGKPVKNLKSLAAMVESCDDEYLKFDLDYEQIVVLRTKTAKAATLDILATHCIPSAMSEDLKS
;
A
#
# COMPACT_ATOMS: atom_id res chain seq x y z
N MET A 1 -13.33 5.42 9.22
CA MET A 1 -14.21 5.73 10.37
C MET A 1 -15.25 4.64 10.43
N LEU A 2 -15.63 4.25 11.65
CA LEU A 2 -16.69 3.28 11.88
C LEU A 2 -17.88 3.99 12.51
N THR A 3 -19.08 3.47 12.27
CA THR A 3 -20.31 3.85 12.96
C THR A 3 -21.02 2.56 13.37
N VAL A 4 -21.90 2.65 14.36
CA VAL A 4 -22.71 1.54 14.87
C VAL A 4 -24.16 1.99 14.79
N ASP A 5 -24.99 1.20 14.12
CA ASP A 5 -26.40 1.55 13.87
C ASP A 5 -27.29 1.35 15.10
N ASP A 6 -26.88 0.49 16.04
CA ASP A 6 -27.62 0.20 17.26
C ASP A 6 -27.45 1.33 18.29
N ASP A 7 -28.56 2.02 18.60
CA ASP A 7 -28.58 3.10 19.57
C ASP A 7 -28.22 2.64 20.99
N GLU A 8 -28.44 1.37 21.35
CA GLU A 8 -28.08 0.82 22.67
C GLU A 8 -26.57 0.95 22.91
N PHE A 9 -25.76 0.78 21.86
CA PHE A 9 -24.31 0.96 21.94
C PHE A 9 -23.96 2.36 22.47
N TRP A 10 -24.64 3.41 22.00
CA TRP A 10 -24.29 4.81 22.31
C TRP A 10 -24.82 5.32 23.65
N GLN A 11 -25.74 4.60 24.31
CA GLN A 11 -26.38 5.06 25.53
C GLN A 11 -25.37 5.22 26.68
N GLY A 12 -25.34 6.41 27.28
CA GLY A 12 -24.46 6.70 28.42
C GLY A 12 -22.98 6.89 28.08
N MET A 13 -22.59 6.87 26.81
CA MET A 13 -21.21 7.13 26.40
C MET A 13 -20.86 8.62 26.51
N SER A 14 -19.62 8.89 26.94
CA SER A 14 -18.99 10.21 26.83
C SER A 14 -17.91 10.15 25.76
N PRO A 15 -17.99 10.96 24.69
CA PRO A 15 -17.00 10.93 23.63
C PRO A 15 -15.65 11.44 24.13
N VAL A 16 -14.59 10.92 23.53
CA VAL A 16 -13.22 11.37 23.78
C VAL A 16 -13.00 12.75 23.16
N GLU A 17 -12.40 13.67 23.91
CA GLU A 17 -12.00 14.99 23.41
C GLU A 17 -10.54 14.97 22.91
N PHE A 18 -10.30 15.61 21.77
CA PHE A 18 -8.95 15.77 21.24
C PHE A 18 -8.18 16.88 21.95
N GLY A 19 -6.90 16.61 22.24
CA GLY A 19 -5.95 17.57 22.76
C GLY A 19 -5.02 18.14 21.68
N GLU A 20 -4.26 19.15 22.09
CA GLU A 20 -3.18 19.72 21.29
C GLU A 20 -2.01 18.75 21.09
N LEU A 21 -1.19 19.03 20.08
CA LEU A 21 0.02 18.26 19.81
C LEU A 21 0.99 18.36 21.01
N PRO A 22 1.38 17.24 21.64
CA PRO A 22 2.23 17.26 22.83
C PRO A 22 3.65 17.72 22.51
N THR A 23 4.39 18.04 23.56
CA THR A 23 5.82 18.35 23.54
C THR A 23 6.65 17.14 23.98
N LEU A 24 7.96 17.19 23.75
CA LEU A 24 8.86 16.14 24.22
C LEU A 24 8.78 16.02 25.75
N GLN A 25 8.85 14.78 26.25
CA GLN A 25 8.75 14.41 27.67
C GLN A 25 7.36 14.56 28.29
N ASP A 26 6.33 15.01 27.55
CA ASP A 26 4.96 14.99 28.04
C ASP A 26 4.52 13.54 28.31
N ALA A 27 3.86 13.32 29.45
CA ALA A 27 3.30 12.03 29.82
C ALA A 27 2.19 11.61 28.86
N VAL A 28 2.21 10.35 28.44
CA VAL A 28 1.24 9.74 27.55
C VAL A 28 0.79 8.38 28.09
N THR A 29 -0.50 8.12 27.99
CA THR A 29 -1.12 6.85 28.38
C THR A 29 -1.92 6.30 27.21
N VAL A 30 -1.61 5.09 26.79
CA VAL A 30 -2.34 4.37 25.73
C VAL A 30 -3.28 3.37 26.35
N VAL A 31 -4.51 3.36 25.84
CA VAL A 31 -5.59 2.46 26.30
C VAL A 31 -6.06 1.63 25.12
N GLY A 32 -6.16 0.31 25.31
CA GLY A 32 -6.58 -0.62 24.27
C GLY A 32 -6.90 -2.01 24.81
N TYR A 33 -7.03 -2.99 23.92
CA TYR A 33 -7.30 -4.38 24.27
C TYR A 33 -6.18 -5.27 23.72
N PRO A 34 -5.43 -6.03 24.55
CA PRO A 34 -4.36 -6.88 24.06
C PRO A 34 -4.93 -8.08 23.28
N ILE A 35 -4.14 -8.66 22.36
CA ILE A 35 -4.55 -9.91 21.68
C ILE A 35 -4.89 -10.99 22.70
N GLY A 36 -6.04 -11.65 22.50
CA GLY A 36 -6.47 -12.82 23.28
C GLY A 36 -7.16 -12.48 24.61
N GLY A 37 -7.34 -11.20 24.93
CA GLY A 37 -8.10 -10.74 26.09
C GLY A 37 -9.27 -9.85 25.72
N ASP A 38 -10.29 -9.82 26.57
CA ASP A 38 -11.46 -8.94 26.52
C ASP A 38 -11.39 -7.81 27.57
N THR A 39 -10.29 -7.75 28.32
CA THR A 39 -10.04 -6.75 29.36
C THR A 39 -9.20 -5.59 28.83
N ILE A 40 -9.50 -4.39 29.33
CA ILE A 40 -8.77 -3.17 28.98
C ILE A 40 -7.34 -3.25 29.52
N SER A 41 -6.37 -2.90 28.66
CA SER A 41 -4.97 -2.72 28.99
C SER A 41 -4.58 -1.25 28.92
N VAL A 42 -3.69 -0.84 29.83
CA VAL A 42 -3.18 0.53 29.93
C VAL A 42 -1.66 0.49 29.99
N THR A 43 -1.02 1.25 29.11
CA THR A 43 0.43 1.41 29.07
C THR A 43 0.77 2.89 29.11
N SER A 44 1.71 3.29 29.97
CA SER A 44 2.11 4.67 30.13
C SER A 44 3.58 4.87 29.81
N GLY A 45 3.91 6.07 29.35
CA GLY A 45 5.24 6.51 28.98
C GLY A 45 5.29 8.02 28.77
N VAL A 46 6.24 8.48 27.98
CA VAL A 46 6.41 9.88 27.57
C VAL A 46 6.59 9.98 26.05
N VAL A 47 6.32 11.16 25.52
CA VAL A 47 6.66 11.50 24.13
C VAL A 47 8.18 11.62 24.00
N SER A 48 8.78 10.65 23.31
CA SER A 48 10.23 10.55 23.13
C SER A 48 10.74 11.32 21.92
N ARG A 49 9.95 11.36 20.83
CA ARG A 49 10.31 12.06 19.60
C ARG A 49 9.07 12.52 18.85
N ILE A 50 9.21 13.59 18.08
CA ILE A 50 8.21 14.07 17.13
C ILE A 50 8.91 14.24 15.80
N GLU A 51 8.54 13.43 14.81
CA GLU A 51 9.22 13.41 13.52
C GLU A 51 8.27 13.05 12.38
N ILE A 52 8.77 13.14 11.15
CA ILE A 52 8.06 12.62 9.98
C ILE A 52 8.37 11.13 9.86
N LEU A 53 7.32 10.31 9.92
CA LEU A 53 7.39 8.86 9.86
C LEU A 53 6.74 8.35 8.58
N SER A 54 7.28 7.26 8.04
CA SER A 54 6.62 6.51 6.97
C SER A 54 5.52 5.62 7.54
N TYR A 55 4.27 5.94 7.23
CA TYR A 55 3.12 5.15 7.65
C TYR A 55 3.04 3.90 6.76
N VAL A 56 3.41 2.74 7.32
CA VAL A 56 3.74 1.51 6.56
C VAL A 56 2.62 1.07 5.60
N HIS A 57 1.35 1.24 5.97
CA HIS A 57 0.20 0.87 5.13
C HIS A 57 -0.18 1.93 4.08
N GLY A 58 0.14 3.21 4.34
CA GLY A 58 -0.16 4.33 3.44
C GLY A 58 0.97 4.70 2.49
N SER A 59 2.21 4.30 2.80
CA SER A 59 3.43 4.71 2.07
C SER A 59 3.54 6.23 1.87
N THR A 60 3.01 6.96 2.85
CA THR A 60 3.08 8.42 2.97
C THR A 60 3.86 8.76 4.22
N GLU A 61 4.68 9.80 4.12
CA GLU A 61 5.45 10.36 5.21
C GLU A 61 4.65 11.47 5.90
N LEU A 62 4.23 11.24 7.14
CA LEU A 62 3.39 12.16 7.90
C LEU A 62 3.97 12.39 9.30
N LEU A 63 3.52 13.44 9.97
CA LEU A 63 3.87 13.71 11.36
C LEU A 63 3.45 12.53 12.25
N GLY A 64 4.38 12.01 13.04
CA GLY A 64 4.13 10.98 14.04
C GLY A 64 4.79 11.31 15.38
N LEU A 65 4.23 10.73 16.44
CA LEU A 65 4.83 10.77 17.77
C LEU A 65 5.47 9.42 18.04
N GLN A 66 6.70 9.41 18.51
CA GLN A 66 7.33 8.26 19.12
C GLN A 66 7.14 8.35 20.64
N ILE A 67 6.74 7.25 21.26
CA ILE A 67 6.54 7.13 22.70
C ILE A 67 7.36 5.96 23.23
N ASP A 68 7.73 5.98 24.50
CA ASP A 68 8.43 4.87 25.17
C ASP A 68 7.48 3.90 25.91
N ALA A 69 6.18 4.05 25.71
CA ALA A 69 5.19 3.09 26.15
C ALA A 69 5.13 1.90 25.20
N ALA A 70 5.06 0.69 25.75
CA ALA A 70 4.90 -0.53 24.95
C ALA A 70 3.58 -0.54 24.19
N ILE A 71 3.63 -0.75 22.87
CA ILE A 71 2.46 -0.94 22.02
C ILE A 71 2.46 -2.36 21.49
N ASN A 72 1.57 -3.18 22.04
CA ASN A 72 1.35 -4.54 21.60
C ASN A 72 0.23 -4.60 20.56
N SER A 73 0.22 -5.67 19.76
CA SER A 73 -0.88 -5.98 18.87
C SER A 73 -2.20 -6.04 19.68
N GLY A 74 -3.26 -5.46 19.14
CA GLY A 74 -4.55 -5.26 19.82
C GLY A 74 -4.71 -3.86 20.45
N ASN A 75 -3.66 -3.26 20.99
CA ASN A 75 -3.73 -1.87 21.49
C ASN A 75 -3.69 -0.84 20.34
N SER A 76 -3.21 -1.24 19.16
CA SER A 76 -3.25 -0.42 17.95
C SER A 76 -4.68 -0.08 17.55
N GLY A 77 -4.94 1.19 17.25
CA GLY A 77 -6.27 1.73 17.01
C GLY A 77 -6.90 2.37 18.26
N GLY A 78 -6.37 2.08 19.45
CA GLY A 78 -6.79 2.72 20.70
C GLY A 78 -6.27 4.17 20.86
N PRO A 79 -6.91 4.98 21.72
CA PRO A 79 -6.50 6.35 21.99
C PRO A 79 -5.23 6.43 22.85
N ALA A 80 -4.43 7.45 22.59
CA ALA A 80 -3.34 7.91 23.45
C ALA A 80 -3.76 9.21 24.15
N PHE A 81 -3.66 9.28 25.47
CA PHE A 81 -4.09 10.41 26.30
C PHE A 81 -2.91 11.15 26.91
N ASN A 82 -3.04 12.47 27.06
CA ASN A 82 -2.14 13.26 27.91
C ASN A 82 -2.56 13.20 29.39
N GLY A 83 -1.74 13.78 30.27
CA GLY A 83 -2.03 13.84 31.71
C GLY A 83 -3.29 14.62 32.12
N LYS A 84 -3.99 15.28 31.18
CA LYS A 84 -5.28 15.96 31.42
C LYS A 84 -6.49 15.12 30.99
N GLY A 85 -6.27 13.94 30.42
CA GLY A 85 -7.34 13.07 29.90
C GLY A 85 -7.77 13.38 28.47
N ASN A 86 -7.08 14.28 27.75
CA ASN A 86 -7.40 14.57 26.35
C ASN A 86 -6.61 13.64 25.43
N CYS A 87 -7.25 13.18 24.35
CA CYS A 87 -6.62 12.32 23.36
C CYS A 87 -5.64 13.10 22.49
N VAL A 88 -4.38 12.72 22.52
CA VAL A 88 -3.29 13.29 21.70
C VAL A 88 -3.01 12.49 20.43
N GLY A 89 -3.71 11.37 20.23
CA GLY A 89 -3.65 10.63 18.99
C GLY A 89 -4.13 9.17 19.07
N ILE A 90 -3.89 8.42 18.01
CA ILE A 90 -4.24 7.00 17.90
C ILE A 90 -2.97 6.17 17.92
N ALA A 91 -2.87 5.19 18.82
CA ALA A 91 -1.73 4.29 18.87
C ALA A 91 -1.66 3.44 17.60
N PHE A 92 -0.46 3.29 17.04
CA PHE A 92 -0.21 2.40 15.91
C PHE A 92 1.11 1.66 16.08
N GLN A 93 1.09 0.37 15.75
CA GLN A 93 2.28 -0.46 15.74
C GLN A 93 3.09 -0.23 14.46
N SER A 94 4.38 0.05 14.59
CA SER A 94 5.29 0.06 13.45
C SER A 94 5.74 -1.36 13.12
N LEU A 95 5.61 -1.76 11.86
CA LEU A 95 6.02 -3.07 11.36
C LEU A 95 7.55 -3.22 11.23
N LYS A 96 8.32 -2.13 11.38
CA LYS A 96 9.77 -2.14 11.13
C LYS A 96 10.61 -2.61 12.33
N HIS A 97 10.00 -2.77 13.50
CA HIS A 97 10.74 -2.90 14.77
C HIS A 97 10.22 -4.07 15.61
N GLU A 98 9.99 -5.24 14.98
CA GLU A 98 9.60 -6.45 15.72
C GLU A 98 10.62 -6.81 16.83
N ASP A 99 11.88 -6.38 16.69
CA ASP A 99 12.96 -6.59 17.66
C ASP A 99 13.22 -5.43 18.64
N VAL A 100 12.46 -4.32 18.60
CA VAL A 100 12.70 -3.18 19.51
C VAL A 100 11.57 -3.04 20.53
N GLU A 101 11.85 -3.48 21.74
CA GLU A 101 10.99 -3.28 22.90
C GLU A 101 10.88 -1.78 23.26
N ASN A 102 9.71 -1.35 23.74
CA ASN A 102 9.45 0.01 24.27
C ASN A 102 9.61 1.16 23.26
N ILE A 103 9.34 0.92 21.97
CA ILE A 103 9.11 2.00 20.99
C ILE A 103 7.69 1.87 20.44
N GLY A 104 6.82 2.76 20.90
CA GLY A 104 5.47 2.92 20.38
C GLY A 104 5.37 4.11 19.43
N TYR A 105 4.39 4.09 18.53
CA TYR A 105 4.07 5.24 17.71
C TYR A 105 2.60 5.65 17.84
N VAL A 106 2.35 6.94 17.70
CA VAL A 106 1.01 7.53 17.79
C VAL A 106 0.78 8.45 16.60
N ILE A 107 -0.38 8.28 15.93
CA ILE A 107 -0.89 9.17 14.90
C ILE A 107 -1.44 10.41 15.60
N PRO A 108 -0.81 11.58 15.47
CA PRO A 108 -1.15 12.74 16.30
C PRO A 108 -2.44 13.42 15.83
N THR A 109 -3.05 14.19 16.73
CA THR A 109 -4.30 14.91 16.46
C THR A 109 -4.30 15.78 15.20
N PRO A 110 -3.23 16.47 14.77
CA PRO A 110 -3.27 17.23 13.51
C PRO A 110 -3.50 16.34 12.28
N VAL A 111 -2.98 15.11 12.28
CA VAL A 111 -3.18 14.15 11.18
C VAL A 111 -4.61 13.60 11.20
N ILE A 112 -5.13 13.29 12.39
CA ILE A 112 -6.51 12.82 12.57
C ILE A 112 -7.51 13.90 12.14
N MET A 113 -7.31 15.14 12.60
CA MET A 113 -8.17 16.26 12.26
C MET A 113 -8.10 16.64 10.78
N HIS A 114 -6.93 16.46 10.14
CA HIS A 114 -6.81 16.60 8.69
C HIS A 114 -7.72 15.59 7.99
N PHE A 115 -7.61 14.31 8.32
CA PHE A 115 -8.43 13.24 7.76
C PHE A 115 -9.94 13.46 7.97
N ILE A 116 -10.37 13.83 9.19
CA ILE A 116 -11.79 14.08 9.48
C ILE A 116 -12.32 15.21 8.61
N LYS A 117 -11.63 16.35 8.56
CA LYS A 117 -12.04 17.52 7.76
C LYS A 117 -12.03 17.24 6.27
N ASP A 118 -11.07 16.46 5.78
CA ASP A 118 -11.01 16.01 4.39
C ASP A 118 -12.27 15.22 4.03
N TYR A 119 -12.61 14.23 4.86
CA TYR A 119 -13.78 13.40 4.66
C TYR A 119 -15.09 14.20 4.73
N GLU A 120 -15.24 15.07 5.73
CA GLU A 120 -16.41 15.93 5.90
C GLU A 120 -16.64 16.84 4.68
N LYS A 121 -15.56 17.42 4.15
CA LYS A 121 -15.63 18.35 3.02
C LYS A 121 -15.94 17.65 1.70
N ASN A 122 -15.39 16.46 1.49
CA ASN A 122 -15.38 15.81 0.17
C ASN A 122 -16.34 14.60 0.08
N GLY A 123 -16.95 14.18 1.18
CA GLY A 123 -17.76 12.96 1.26
C GLY A 123 -16.95 11.67 1.09
N GLY A 124 -15.63 11.76 1.17
CA GLY A 124 -14.69 10.67 0.95
C GLY A 124 -13.25 11.13 1.17
N TYR A 125 -12.35 10.18 1.43
CA TYR A 125 -10.93 10.47 1.67
C TYR A 125 -10.20 10.79 0.36
N THR A 126 -9.58 11.97 0.29
CA THR A 126 -8.82 12.46 -0.88
C THR A 126 -7.31 12.35 -0.71
N GLY A 127 -6.84 11.99 0.48
CA GLY A 127 -5.42 11.76 0.74
C GLY A 127 -4.68 12.97 1.29
N PHE A 128 -3.37 12.77 1.49
CA PHE A 128 -2.43 13.83 1.79
C PHE A 128 -1.71 14.23 0.51
N PRO A 129 -1.63 15.53 0.18
CA PRO A 129 -0.87 15.97 -0.97
C PRO A 129 0.63 15.76 -0.78
N ILE A 130 1.35 15.69 -1.89
CA ILE A 130 2.81 15.71 -1.91
C ILE A 130 3.33 16.77 -2.88
N LEU A 131 4.60 17.10 -2.74
CA LEU A 131 5.39 17.69 -3.81
C LEU A 131 6.21 16.55 -4.42
N GLY A 132 5.82 16.06 -5.58
CA GLY A 132 6.42 14.97 -6.37
C GLY A 132 7.80 15.31 -6.91
N VAL A 133 8.72 15.68 -6.02
CA VAL A 133 10.11 15.98 -6.31
C VAL A 133 11.02 15.11 -5.45
N GLU A 134 11.99 14.47 -6.08
CA GLU A 134 13.16 13.95 -5.36
C GLU A 134 14.18 15.07 -5.22
N TRP A 135 14.75 15.24 -4.03
CA TRP A 135 15.68 16.33 -3.75
C TRP A 135 17.01 15.85 -3.16
N GLN A 136 17.95 16.78 -3.06
CA GLN A 136 19.29 16.58 -2.52
C GLN A 136 19.64 17.73 -1.56
N LYS A 137 20.28 17.39 -0.44
CA LYS A 137 20.84 18.35 0.51
C LYS A 137 21.93 19.21 -0.12
N MET A 138 22.03 20.45 0.33
CA MET A 138 22.98 21.47 -0.18
C MET A 138 24.00 21.89 0.91
N GLU A 139 24.42 20.96 1.76
CA GLU A 139 25.35 21.23 2.88
C GLU A 139 26.77 21.58 2.39
N ASN A 140 27.20 20.98 1.27
CA ASN A 140 28.49 21.26 0.67
C ASN A 140 28.53 22.70 0.08
N PRO A 141 29.49 23.55 0.49
CA PRO A 141 29.58 24.93 0.03
C PRO A 141 29.92 25.06 -1.46
N ASP A 142 30.77 24.19 -2.00
CA ASP A 142 31.17 24.22 -3.41
C ASP A 142 29.98 23.89 -4.32
N LEU A 143 29.13 22.95 -3.90
CA LEU A 143 27.88 22.64 -4.59
C LEU A 143 26.95 23.87 -4.64
N ARG A 144 26.82 24.62 -3.53
CA ARG A 144 26.04 25.87 -3.50
C ARG A 144 26.62 26.93 -4.43
N MET A 145 27.94 27.13 -4.40
CA MET A 145 28.61 28.09 -5.29
C MET A 145 28.43 27.72 -6.76
N SER A 146 28.50 26.43 -7.10
CA SER A 146 28.37 25.95 -8.49
C SER A 146 27.00 26.24 -9.11
N VAL A 147 25.94 26.37 -8.29
CA VAL A 147 24.58 26.69 -8.75
C VAL A 147 24.22 28.18 -8.60
N GLY A 148 25.20 29.01 -8.26
CA GLY A 148 25.04 30.47 -8.12
C GLY A 148 24.27 30.90 -6.87
N MET A 149 24.26 30.05 -5.83
CA MET A 149 23.57 30.32 -4.57
C MET A 149 24.40 31.27 -3.71
N LYS A 150 23.78 32.37 -3.25
CA LYS A 150 24.41 33.36 -2.39
C LYS A 150 24.65 32.81 -0.98
N SER A 151 25.56 33.43 -0.23
CA SER A 151 25.96 32.98 1.11
C SER A 151 24.83 33.00 2.14
N ASP A 152 23.83 33.86 1.97
CA ASP A 152 22.64 33.99 2.81
C ASP A 152 21.51 33.03 2.40
N GLN A 153 21.59 32.42 1.22
CA GLN A 153 20.57 31.50 0.72
C GLN A 153 20.77 30.09 1.28
N LYS A 154 19.65 29.40 1.51
CA LYS A 154 19.58 28.00 1.93
C LYS A 154 18.46 27.29 1.15
N GLY A 155 18.54 25.97 1.01
CA GLY A 155 17.52 25.21 0.30
C GLY A 155 17.96 23.82 -0.13
N VAL A 156 17.11 23.13 -0.87
CA VAL A 156 17.36 21.77 -1.38
C VAL A 156 17.30 21.74 -2.90
N ARG A 157 18.18 20.96 -3.54
CA ARG A 157 18.24 20.85 -5.01
C ARG A 157 17.33 19.75 -5.52
N ILE A 158 16.49 20.04 -6.51
CA ILE A 158 15.66 19.04 -7.19
C ILE A 158 16.53 18.12 -8.03
N ARG A 159 16.44 16.81 -7.80
CA ARG A 159 17.07 15.76 -8.61
C ARG A 159 16.16 15.31 -9.75
N ARG A 160 14.92 14.95 -9.41
CA ARG A 160 13.90 14.43 -10.33
C ARG A 160 12.54 14.98 -9.95
N ILE A 161 11.64 15.01 -10.91
CA ILE A 161 10.25 15.42 -10.74
C ILE A 161 9.39 14.32 -11.32
N ASP A 162 8.34 13.93 -10.60
CA ASP A 162 7.31 13.01 -11.07
C ASP A 162 6.66 13.60 -12.34
N PRO A 163 6.75 12.94 -13.50
CA PRO A 163 6.16 13.43 -14.74
C PRO A 163 4.64 13.63 -14.68
N THR A 164 3.95 12.92 -13.77
CA THR A 164 2.50 12.99 -13.61
C THR A 164 2.05 14.10 -12.67
N SER A 165 2.98 14.73 -11.92
CA SER A 165 2.63 15.76 -10.95
C SER A 165 2.47 17.15 -11.58
N PRO A 166 1.63 18.04 -11.03
CA PRO A 166 1.40 19.39 -11.58
C PRO A 166 2.68 20.24 -11.70
N GLU A 167 3.59 20.11 -10.74
CA GLU A 167 4.83 20.88 -10.65
C GLU A 167 5.84 20.53 -11.75
N SER A 168 5.74 19.37 -12.40
CA SER A 168 6.55 19.00 -13.57
C SER A 168 6.46 20.02 -14.71
N LYS A 169 5.37 20.80 -14.77
CA LYS A 169 5.12 21.83 -15.79
C LYS A 169 5.90 23.13 -15.52
N VAL A 170 6.34 23.37 -14.29
CA VAL A 170 6.91 24.66 -13.87
C VAL A 170 8.29 24.55 -13.21
N LEU A 171 8.50 23.52 -12.38
CA LEU A 171 9.78 23.21 -11.75
C LEU A 171 10.67 22.45 -12.73
N LYS A 172 11.99 22.50 -12.50
CA LYS A 172 12.98 21.80 -13.32
C LYS A 172 14.00 21.09 -12.43
N PRO A 173 14.57 19.96 -12.89
CA PRO A 173 15.76 19.41 -12.27
C PRO A 173 16.85 20.49 -12.11
N SER A 174 17.58 20.41 -11.01
CA SER A 174 18.60 21.38 -10.56
C SER A 174 18.09 22.74 -10.06
N ASP A 175 16.78 23.01 -10.04
CA ASP A 175 16.26 24.11 -9.24
C ASP A 175 16.60 23.89 -7.75
N VAL A 176 16.93 24.96 -7.03
CA VAL A 176 17.06 24.92 -5.56
C VAL A 176 15.81 25.49 -4.93
N ILE A 177 15.03 24.67 -4.22
CA ILE A 177 13.86 25.13 -3.47
C ILE A 177 14.34 25.89 -2.24
N LEU A 178 14.04 27.18 -2.19
CA LEU A 178 14.46 28.09 -1.12
C LEU A 178 13.40 28.21 -0.02
N SER A 179 12.12 28.25 -0.39
CA SER A 179 11.02 28.39 0.58
C SER A 179 9.72 27.77 0.08
N PHE A 180 8.91 27.29 1.02
CA PHE A 180 7.55 26.80 0.79
C PHE A 180 6.57 27.65 1.62
N ASP A 181 5.59 28.28 0.97
CA ASP A 181 4.65 29.24 1.58
C ASP A 181 5.32 30.34 2.42
N GLY A 182 6.47 30.81 1.94
CA GLY A 182 7.26 31.84 2.62
C GLY A 182 8.09 31.34 3.79
N ILE A 183 8.02 30.07 4.15
CA ILE A 183 8.88 29.44 5.16
C ILE A 183 10.17 28.96 4.50
N ASP A 184 11.31 29.50 4.93
CA ASP A 184 12.61 29.17 4.37
C ASP A 184 13.06 27.75 4.73
N ILE A 185 13.57 27.03 3.73
CA ILE A 185 14.06 25.66 3.84
C ILE A 185 15.58 25.68 4.02
N ALA A 186 16.09 24.93 5.00
CA ALA A 186 17.52 24.79 5.22
C ALA A 186 18.19 23.80 4.25
N ASN A 187 19.52 23.81 4.22
CA ASN A 187 20.31 22.96 3.33
C ASN A 187 20.15 21.46 3.58
N ASP A 188 19.67 21.07 4.76
CA ASP A 188 19.37 19.69 5.15
C ASP A 188 17.92 19.27 4.85
N GLY A 189 17.09 20.19 4.34
CA GLY A 189 15.66 19.96 4.08
C GLY A 189 14.75 20.24 5.28
N THR A 190 15.25 20.86 6.35
CA THR A 190 14.42 21.17 7.52
C THR A 190 13.85 22.59 7.48
N VAL A 191 12.72 22.79 8.17
CA VAL A 191 12.06 24.07 8.41
C VAL A 191 11.86 24.29 9.92
N PRO A 192 11.71 25.54 10.39
CA PRO A 192 11.30 25.82 11.77
C PRO A 192 9.96 25.14 12.09
N PHE A 193 9.85 24.51 13.25
CA PHE A 193 8.63 23.80 13.67
C PHE A 193 8.01 24.41 14.92
N ARG A 194 8.69 24.29 16.05
CA ARG A 194 8.30 24.82 17.37
C ARG A 194 9.51 25.47 18.05
N HIS A 195 9.36 25.90 19.30
CA HIS A 195 10.40 26.63 20.01
C HIS A 195 11.72 25.83 20.10
N GLY A 196 12.69 26.19 19.25
CA GLY A 196 13.98 25.49 19.15
C GLY A 196 13.97 24.20 18.32
N GLU A 197 12.83 23.79 17.78
CA GLU A 197 12.67 22.53 17.02
C GLU A 197 12.64 22.76 15.51
N ARG A 198 13.15 21.77 14.76
CA ARG A 198 13.13 21.74 13.30
C ARG A 198 12.52 20.43 12.82
N ILE A 199 11.81 20.46 11.70
CA ILE A 199 11.17 19.29 11.09
C ILE A 199 11.42 19.27 9.58
N GLY A 200 11.31 18.12 8.93
CA GLY A 200 11.38 18.04 7.47
C GLY A 200 10.31 18.89 6.79
N PHE A 201 10.66 19.59 5.70
CA PHE A 201 9.72 20.51 5.01
C PHE A 201 8.47 19.81 4.45
N SER A 202 8.49 18.48 4.29
CA SER A 202 7.32 17.66 3.94
C SER A 202 6.17 17.79 4.95
N TYR A 203 6.46 18.19 6.20
CA TYR A 203 5.44 18.58 7.17
C TYR A 203 4.52 19.67 6.64
N LEU A 204 5.08 20.75 6.07
CA LEU A 204 4.30 21.88 5.55
C LEU A 204 3.39 21.47 4.40
N ILE A 205 3.87 20.52 3.58
CA ILE A 205 3.12 19.99 2.44
C ILE A 205 1.95 19.13 2.95
N SER A 206 2.23 18.18 3.84
CA SER A 206 1.22 17.25 4.37
C SER A 206 0.16 17.91 5.24
N GLN A 207 0.37 19.13 5.73
CA GLN A 207 -0.67 19.91 6.40
C GLN A 207 -1.75 20.47 5.45
N LYS A 208 -1.45 20.55 4.14
CA LYS A 208 -2.38 21.03 3.11
C LYS A 208 -3.34 19.94 2.69
N TYR A 209 -4.41 20.31 1.98
CA TYR A 209 -5.33 19.37 1.35
C TYR A 209 -5.02 19.19 -0.14
N THR A 210 -5.36 18.03 -0.69
CA THR A 210 -5.32 17.79 -2.13
C THR A 210 -6.12 18.87 -2.87
N GLY A 211 -5.50 19.49 -3.86
CA GLY A 211 -6.09 20.60 -4.63
C GLY A 211 -5.80 22.00 -4.10
N ASP A 212 -5.18 22.14 -2.92
CA ASP A 212 -4.68 23.42 -2.41
C ASP A 212 -3.51 23.92 -3.25
N ASP A 213 -3.33 25.24 -3.30
CA ASP A 213 -2.15 25.86 -3.90
C ASP A 213 -1.05 26.10 -2.85
N ALA A 214 0.21 26.02 -3.29
CA ALA A 214 1.38 26.36 -2.49
C ALA A 214 2.34 27.29 -3.24
N ALA A 215 2.83 28.32 -2.55
CA ALA A 215 3.80 29.27 -3.07
C ALA A 215 5.23 28.74 -2.89
N ILE A 216 5.85 28.31 -3.98
CA ILE A 216 7.20 27.73 -3.97
C ILE A 216 8.18 28.74 -4.58
N LYS A 217 9.23 29.07 -3.82
CA LYS A 217 10.33 29.93 -4.27
C LYS A 217 11.53 29.07 -4.62
N VAL A 218 12.07 29.23 -5.82
CA VAL A 218 13.25 28.48 -6.27
C VAL A 218 14.34 29.39 -6.81
N LEU A 219 15.59 28.94 -6.72
CA LEU A 219 16.73 29.47 -7.46
C LEU A 219 16.92 28.67 -8.74
N ARG A 220 16.88 29.35 -9.89
CA ARG A 220 17.16 28.76 -11.21
C ARG A 220 18.12 29.68 -11.96
N ASN A 221 19.27 29.16 -12.35
CA ASN A 221 20.31 29.94 -13.05
C ASN A 221 20.63 31.27 -12.32
N SER A 222 20.84 31.21 -11.01
CA SER A 222 21.06 32.37 -10.11
C SER A 222 19.89 33.37 -9.98
N ASN A 223 18.75 33.12 -10.63
CA ASN A 223 17.55 33.96 -10.54
C ASN A 223 16.52 33.33 -9.60
N VAL A 224 15.90 34.17 -8.76
CA VAL A 224 14.83 33.72 -7.87
C VAL A 224 13.51 33.76 -8.63
N LEU A 225 12.85 32.61 -8.73
CA LEU A 225 11.53 32.44 -9.32
C LEU A 225 10.52 32.07 -8.23
N LYS A 226 9.25 32.42 -8.46
CA LYS A 226 8.14 32.07 -7.58
C LYS A 226 7.05 31.41 -8.42
N PHE A 227 6.55 30.28 -7.94
CA PHE A 227 5.47 29.55 -8.57
C PHE A 227 4.35 29.33 -7.55
N ASN A 228 3.11 29.39 -8.01
CA ASN A 228 1.96 28.90 -7.25
C ASN A 228 1.56 27.56 -7.86
N ILE A 229 1.68 26.49 -7.09
CA ILE A 229 1.52 25.11 -7.57
C ILE A 229 0.35 24.47 -6.84
N LYS A 230 -0.60 23.96 -7.61
CA LYS A 230 -1.67 23.11 -7.08
C LYS A 230 -1.10 21.75 -6.69
N LEU A 231 -1.28 21.36 -5.44
CA LEU A 231 -0.80 20.09 -4.90
C LEU A 231 -1.78 18.96 -5.21
N ASP A 232 -1.25 17.75 -5.44
CA ASP A 232 -2.03 16.54 -5.70
C ASP A 232 -1.48 15.36 -4.88
N GLY A 233 -2.24 14.27 -4.81
CA GLY A 233 -1.83 13.03 -4.17
C GLY A 233 -0.72 12.29 -4.94
N HIS A 234 0.09 11.51 -4.23
CA HIS A 234 1.19 10.74 -4.82
C HIS A 234 0.67 9.59 -5.69
N ARG A 235 1.17 9.49 -6.93
CA ARG A 235 0.90 8.36 -7.83
C ARG A 235 2.18 7.56 -8.01
N ARG A 236 2.17 6.32 -7.51
CA ARG A 236 3.27 5.38 -7.70
C ARG A 236 2.96 4.47 -8.88
N LEU A 237 3.98 4.14 -9.68
CA LEU A 237 3.86 3.14 -10.75
C LEU A 237 3.43 1.77 -10.20
N ILE A 238 4.01 1.39 -9.05
CA ILE A 238 3.61 0.22 -8.28
C ILE A 238 2.87 0.72 -7.03
N PRO A 239 1.53 0.61 -6.97
CA PRO A 239 0.75 1.13 -5.86
C PRO A 239 1.03 0.40 -4.56
N SER A 240 1.09 1.14 -3.45
CA SER A 240 1.30 0.57 -2.11
C SER A 240 0.08 -0.15 -1.54
N HIS A 241 -1.12 0.10 -2.08
CA HIS A 241 -2.36 -0.51 -1.66
C HIS A 241 -3.41 -0.51 -2.78
N SER A 242 -4.39 -1.41 -2.73
CA SER A 242 -5.49 -1.50 -3.71
C SER A 242 -6.74 -0.67 -3.34
N LYS A 243 -6.71 0.09 -2.24
CA LYS A 243 -7.87 0.87 -1.73
C LYS A 243 -9.13 0.02 -1.52
N GLY A 244 -8.97 -1.25 -1.12
CA GLY A 244 -10.06 -2.20 -0.94
C GLY A 244 -10.71 -2.69 -2.24
N LYS A 245 -10.17 -2.32 -3.41
CA LYS A 245 -10.64 -2.86 -4.70
C LYS A 245 -10.05 -4.26 -4.93
N PRO A 246 -10.84 -5.18 -5.53
CA PRO A 246 -10.29 -6.42 -6.06
C PRO A 246 -9.15 -6.13 -7.04
N PRO A 247 -8.08 -6.94 -7.07
CA PRO A 247 -7.03 -6.79 -8.06
C PRO A 247 -7.57 -7.06 -9.47
N SER A 248 -7.25 -6.18 -10.41
CA SER A 248 -7.64 -6.35 -11.82
C SER A 248 -6.84 -7.47 -12.48
N TYR A 249 -7.49 -8.28 -13.31
CA TYR A 249 -6.84 -9.37 -14.06
C TYR A 249 -7.52 -9.62 -15.41
N TYR A 250 -6.78 -10.18 -16.35
CA TYR A 250 -7.27 -10.60 -17.67
C TYR A 250 -6.62 -11.93 -18.07
N ILE A 251 -7.38 -12.86 -18.64
CA ILE A 251 -6.94 -14.21 -19.01
C ILE A 251 -7.29 -14.48 -20.47
N ILE A 252 -6.29 -14.93 -21.23
CA ILE A 252 -6.44 -15.39 -22.62
C ILE A 252 -5.53 -16.60 -22.84
N ALA A 253 -6.07 -17.71 -23.36
CA ALA A 253 -5.32 -18.94 -23.61
C ALA A 253 -4.49 -19.44 -22.40
N GLY A 254 -5.00 -19.22 -21.18
CA GLY A 254 -4.33 -19.59 -19.92
C GLY A 254 -3.29 -18.60 -19.41
N PHE A 255 -2.90 -17.58 -20.17
CA PHE A 255 -2.00 -16.52 -19.67
C PHE A 255 -2.76 -15.59 -18.73
N VAL A 256 -2.31 -15.49 -17.48
CA VAL A 256 -2.92 -14.63 -16.46
C VAL A 256 -2.18 -13.31 -16.40
N PHE A 257 -2.80 -12.25 -16.92
CA PHE A 257 -2.27 -10.89 -16.87
C PHE A 257 -2.80 -10.17 -15.63
N SER A 258 -1.91 -9.52 -14.90
CA SER A 258 -2.24 -8.73 -13.71
C SER A 258 -1.35 -7.48 -13.63
N THR A 259 -1.60 -6.64 -12.63
CA THR A 259 -0.79 -5.45 -12.34
C THR A 259 -0.01 -5.64 -11.05
N VAL A 260 1.25 -5.21 -11.05
CA VAL A 260 2.09 -5.29 -9.85
C VAL A 260 1.72 -4.16 -8.89
N SER A 261 1.53 -4.54 -7.63
CA SER A 261 1.30 -3.66 -6.48
C SER A 261 2.06 -4.21 -5.27
N VAL A 262 2.23 -3.44 -4.19
CA VAL A 262 2.85 -3.96 -2.96
C VAL A 262 2.02 -5.12 -2.37
N PRO A 263 0.67 -5.07 -2.31
CA PRO A 263 -0.13 -6.22 -1.90
C PRO A 263 0.04 -7.43 -2.81
N TYR A 264 0.24 -7.23 -4.13
CA TYR A 264 0.61 -8.30 -5.03
C TYR A 264 1.93 -8.91 -4.58
N LEU A 265 3.02 -8.13 -4.51
CA LEU A 265 4.35 -8.66 -4.15
C LEU A 265 4.40 -9.34 -2.77
N ARG A 266 3.65 -8.81 -1.79
CA ARG A 266 3.62 -9.32 -0.42
C ARG A 266 2.77 -10.57 -0.27
N SER A 267 1.90 -10.93 -1.23
CA SER A 267 1.03 -12.08 -1.03
C SER A 267 1.89 -13.29 -0.63
N GLU A 268 1.53 -13.94 0.47
CA GLU A 268 2.14 -15.21 0.89
C GLU A 268 1.09 -16.28 0.74
N TRP A 269 1.51 -17.40 0.19
CA TRP A 269 0.82 -18.66 0.42
C TRP A 269 1.41 -19.32 1.66
N VAL A 270 0.82 -19.08 2.83
CA VAL A 270 1.16 -19.81 4.06
C VAL A 270 0.43 -21.16 4.03
N PHE A 271 1.13 -22.23 3.65
CA PHE A 271 0.75 -23.55 4.16
C PHE A 271 1.00 -23.52 5.67
N GLY A 272 -0.06 -23.64 6.46
CA GLY A 272 0.06 -24.03 7.86
C GLY A 272 0.69 -25.42 7.92
N ASN A 273 2.02 -25.49 8.02
CA ASN A 273 2.72 -26.72 8.37
C ASN A 273 3.17 -26.61 9.82
N GLY A 274 2.43 -27.27 10.71
CA GLY A 274 3.08 -27.87 11.87
C GLY A 274 4.18 -28.81 11.36
N GLY A 275 5.43 -28.51 11.71
CA GLY A 275 6.58 -29.41 11.77
C GLY A 275 6.84 -30.37 10.60
N GLY A 276 7.92 -30.11 9.86
CA GLY A 276 8.80 -31.17 9.36
C GLY A 276 8.75 -31.48 7.85
N GLY A 277 9.78 -31.00 7.15
CA GLY A 277 10.51 -31.70 6.08
C GLY A 277 9.73 -32.37 4.94
N GLY A 278 9.76 -31.75 3.75
CA GLY A 278 9.57 -32.47 2.48
C GLY A 278 8.97 -31.61 1.37
N ARG A 279 9.79 -31.13 0.44
CA ARG A 279 9.32 -30.52 -0.82
C ARG A 279 8.58 -31.58 -1.64
N LYS A 280 7.25 -31.49 -1.72
CA LYS A 280 6.46 -32.11 -2.79
C LYS A 280 5.46 -31.09 -3.33
N ARG A 281 5.63 -30.74 -4.61
CA ARG A 281 4.62 -30.04 -5.41
C ARG A 281 3.52 -31.04 -5.71
N GLY A 282 2.32 -30.80 -5.19
CA GLY A 282 1.17 -31.67 -5.40
C GLY A 282 -0.11 -30.86 -5.38
N TRP A 283 -0.77 -30.78 -6.53
CA TRP A 283 -2.11 -30.23 -6.68
C TRP A 283 -3.11 -31.22 -6.07
N CYS A 284 -3.83 -30.83 -5.04
CA CYS A 284 -4.91 -31.62 -4.48
C CYS A 284 -6.17 -30.77 -4.34
N LEU A 285 -6.97 -30.73 -5.40
CA LEU A 285 -8.39 -30.38 -5.33
C LEU A 285 -9.14 -31.67 -4.99
N GLN A 286 -9.37 -31.94 -3.70
CA GLN A 286 -10.40 -32.92 -3.32
C GLN A 286 -11.76 -32.32 -3.65
N ARG A 287 -12.52 -33.03 -4.49
CA ARG A 287 -13.93 -32.75 -4.78
C ARG A 287 -14.73 -32.70 -3.46
N PRO A 288 -15.74 -31.84 -3.33
CA PRO A 288 -16.70 -31.98 -2.24
C PRO A 288 -17.59 -33.20 -2.57
N GLU A 289 -17.23 -34.36 -2.05
CA GLU A 289 -18.23 -35.41 -1.84
C GLU A 289 -19.10 -34.98 -0.67
N THR A 290 -20.42 -35.00 -0.89
CA THR A 290 -21.44 -34.84 0.13
C THR A 290 -21.18 -35.80 1.28
N VAL A 291 -20.74 -35.28 2.43
CA VAL A 291 -20.63 -36.05 3.66
C VAL A 291 -22.00 -36.07 4.33
N GLU A 292 -22.73 -37.17 4.20
CA GLU A 292 -23.75 -37.54 5.18
C GLU A 292 -23.03 -37.83 6.52
N LEU A 293 -23.40 -37.10 7.57
CA LEU A 293 -22.90 -37.30 8.92
C LEU A 293 -23.47 -38.60 9.52
N GLU A 294 -22.75 -39.72 9.37
CA GLU A 294 -22.90 -40.83 10.31
C GLU A 294 -22.06 -40.56 11.56
N SER A 295 -22.76 -40.39 12.68
CA SER A 295 -22.18 -40.18 13.99
C SER A 295 -21.26 -41.35 14.41
N THR A 296 -19.96 -41.10 14.50
CA THR A 296 -19.03 -42.00 15.19
C THR A 296 -18.35 -41.23 16.33
N LYS A 297 -18.65 -41.67 17.55
CA LYS A 297 -18.04 -41.16 18.79
C LYS A 297 -16.60 -41.64 18.88
N SER A 298 -15.62 -40.74 18.80
CA SER A 298 -14.27 -40.97 19.32
C SER A 298 -14.10 -40.22 20.64
N LYS A 299 -13.86 -40.98 21.71
CA LYS A 299 -13.45 -40.47 23.02
C LYS A 299 -11.97 -40.13 22.96
N GLU A 300 -11.62 -38.88 23.22
CA GLU A 300 -10.30 -38.54 23.75
C GLU A 300 -10.47 -38.07 25.19
N VAL A 301 -9.63 -38.64 26.06
CA VAL A 301 -9.62 -38.42 27.51
C VAL A 301 -8.37 -37.60 27.80
N ASP A 302 -8.56 -36.35 28.21
CA ASP A 302 -7.46 -35.52 28.71
C ASP A 302 -7.33 -35.58 30.23
N ALA A 303 -6.08 -35.57 30.67
CA ALA A 303 -5.66 -35.73 32.05
C ALA A 303 -5.83 -34.43 32.86
N CYS A 304 -7.07 -34.09 33.19
CA CYS A 304 -7.46 -33.27 34.34
C CYS A 304 -9.00 -33.30 34.39
N GLY A 305 -9.56 -34.15 35.25
CA GLY A 305 -11.01 -34.31 35.35
C GLY A 305 -11.67 -33.07 35.93
N GLU A 306 -12.44 -32.36 35.11
CA GLU A 306 -13.59 -31.53 35.50
C GLU A 306 -14.46 -31.26 34.25
N ASP A 307 -15.72 -31.71 34.30
CA ASP A 307 -16.72 -31.52 33.25
C ASP A 307 -17.11 -30.03 33.13
N ARG A 308 -16.95 -29.42 31.96
CA ARG A 308 -17.72 -28.21 31.58
C ARG A 308 -18.35 -28.38 30.20
N ILE A 309 -19.65 -28.11 30.19
CA ILE A 309 -20.56 -28.07 29.05
C ILE A 309 -20.07 -26.98 28.09
N GLY A 310 -19.72 -27.36 26.86
CA GLY A 310 -19.41 -26.43 25.78
C GLY A 310 -20.69 -26.00 25.07
N ASP A 311 -20.92 -24.69 25.00
CA ASP A 311 -21.97 -24.10 24.18
C ASP A 311 -21.66 -24.27 22.68
N GLU A 312 -22.68 -24.69 21.93
CA GLU A 312 -22.67 -24.85 20.48
C GLU A 312 -22.51 -23.49 19.78
N TYR A 313 -21.49 -23.33 18.94
CA TYR A 313 -21.45 -22.26 17.94
C TYR A 313 -22.21 -22.73 16.69
N PRO A 314 -23.25 -22.02 16.19
CA PRO A 314 -23.86 -22.36 14.92
C PRO A 314 -22.88 -22.00 13.79
N GLY A 315 -22.56 -23.02 12.97
CA GLY A 315 -21.78 -22.87 11.76
C GLY A 315 -22.39 -21.82 10.83
N ARG A 316 -21.57 -20.84 10.45
CA ARG A 316 -21.94 -19.79 9.49
C ARG A 316 -22.03 -20.43 8.10
N LEU A 317 -23.24 -20.47 7.54
CA LEU A 317 -23.46 -20.75 6.11
C LEU A 317 -22.75 -19.67 5.29
N ILE A 318 -21.70 -20.06 4.58
CA ILE A 318 -21.04 -19.22 3.57
C ILE A 318 -22.02 -19.10 2.41
N ALA A 319 -22.48 -17.88 2.12
CA ALA A 319 -23.35 -17.60 0.99
C ALA A 319 -22.61 -17.85 -0.34
N ASP A 320 -23.32 -18.33 -1.36
CA ASP A 320 -22.77 -18.65 -2.70
C ASP A 320 -21.93 -17.54 -3.35
N ASP A 321 -22.13 -16.27 -2.96
CA ASP A 321 -21.35 -15.15 -3.47
C ASP A 321 -19.93 -15.04 -2.88
N GLU A 322 -19.69 -15.54 -1.65
CA GLU A 322 -18.34 -15.63 -1.09
C GLU A 322 -17.52 -16.70 -1.82
N CYS A 323 -18.12 -17.83 -2.17
CA CYS A 323 -17.47 -18.91 -2.95
C CYS A 323 -16.99 -18.44 -4.34
N LYS A 324 -17.69 -17.52 -5.00
CA LYS A 324 -17.28 -16.95 -6.30
C LYS A 324 -16.06 -16.03 -6.18
N LEU A 325 -15.97 -15.28 -5.08
CA LEU A 325 -14.78 -14.48 -4.75
C LEU A 325 -13.58 -15.38 -4.43
N PHE A 326 -13.79 -16.50 -3.73
CA PHE A 326 -12.72 -17.44 -3.38
C PHE A 326 -11.99 -18.00 -4.62
N GLY A 327 -12.67 -18.36 -5.71
CA GLY A 327 -12.02 -18.97 -6.89
C GLY A 327 -11.04 -18.05 -7.64
N VAL A 328 -11.40 -16.77 -7.85
CA VAL A 328 -10.53 -15.77 -8.50
C VAL A 328 -9.43 -15.30 -7.56
N HIS A 329 -9.77 -15.12 -6.28
CA HIS A 329 -8.81 -14.72 -5.27
C HIS A 329 -7.74 -15.79 -5.07
N PHE A 330 -8.08 -17.07 -5.19
CA PHE A 330 -7.15 -18.21 -5.12
C PHE A 330 -6.08 -18.19 -6.23
N ILE A 331 -6.41 -17.71 -7.43
CA ILE A 331 -5.48 -17.70 -8.58
C ILE A 331 -4.57 -16.49 -8.57
N LEU A 332 -5.03 -15.35 -8.08
CA LEU A 332 -4.19 -14.16 -7.96
C LEU A 332 -3.35 -14.18 -6.67
N LEU A 333 -3.85 -14.75 -5.57
CA LEU A 333 -3.09 -14.87 -4.31
C LEU A 333 -2.09 -16.04 -4.28
N SER A 334 -2.17 -16.99 -5.21
CA SER A 334 -1.19 -18.10 -5.31
C SER A 334 0.07 -17.76 -6.11
N THR A 335 0.28 -16.49 -6.53
CA THR A 335 1.26 -16.18 -7.61
C THR A 335 2.37 -15.21 -7.29
N ALA A 336 2.22 -14.37 -6.28
CA ALA A 336 3.39 -13.71 -5.70
C ALA A 336 3.79 -14.56 -4.51
N GLU A 337 4.99 -15.12 -4.60
CA GLU A 337 5.54 -16.11 -3.67
C GLU A 337 6.61 -15.48 -2.76
N TYR A 338 6.72 -14.14 -2.75
CA TYR A 338 7.86 -13.45 -2.13
C TYR A 338 7.62 -13.06 -0.68
N GLY A 339 6.36 -12.90 -0.33
CA GLY A 339 5.94 -12.75 1.04
C GLY A 339 6.39 -11.52 1.79
N LYS A 340 6.59 -11.62 3.11
CA LYS A 340 7.05 -10.50 3.93
C LYS A 340 8.41 -9.98 3.46
N ASP A 341 9.25 -10.86 2.93
CA ASP A 341 10.60 -10.57 2.43
C ASP A 341 10.64 -10.23 0.94
N TYR A 342 9.51 -9.77 0.37
CA TYR A 342 9.42 -9.42 -1.05
C TYR A 342 10.47 -8.41 -1.52
N GLU A 343 10.97 -7.55 -0.62
CA GLU A 343 12.01 -6.57 -0.92
C GLU A 343 13.36 -7.22 -1.27
N TYR A 344 13.55 -8.50 -0.96
CA TYR A 344 14.75 -9.28 -1.23
C TYR A 344 14.51 -10.43 -2.22
N GLU A 345 13.33 -11.05 -2.18
CA GLU A 345 13.01 -12.24 -2.96
C GLU A 345 12.37 -11.94 -4.33
N ALA A 346 11.75 -10.76 -4.50
CA ALA A 346 11.11 -10.42 -5.78
C ALA A 346 12.15 -10.19 -6.91
N PRO A 347 11.77 -10.35 -8.19
CA PRO A 347 12.69 -10.20 -9.31
C PRO A 347 13.29 -8.79 -9.32
N VAL A 348 14.60 -8.71 -9.49
CA VAL A 348 15.36 -7.44 -9.45
C VAL A 348 14.78 -6.37 -10.37
N LYS A 349 14.28 -6.73 -11.56
CA LYS A 349 13.63 -5.77 -12.48
C LYS A 349 12.34 -5.16 -11.92
N ILE A 350 11.57 -5.92 -11.15
CA ILE A 350 10.36 -5.41 -10.50
C ILE A 350 10.74 -4.55 -9.30
N LEU A 351 11.74 -4.98 -8.51
CA LEU A 351 12.25 -4.22 -7.37
C LEU A 351 12.86 -2.87 -7.79
N ASP A 352 13.63 -2.84 -8.87
CA ASP A 352 14.17 -1.61 -9.45
C ASP A 352 13.05 -0.61 -9.76
N LYS A 353 11.94 -1.08 -10.32
CA LYS A 353 10.78 -0.24 -10.63
C LYS A 353 9.99 0.17 -9.40
N LEU A 354 9.87 -0.70 -8.41
CA LEU A 354 9.25 -0.37 -7.12
C LEU A 354 9.99 0.78 -6.42
N LEU A 355 11.32 0.76 -6.48
CA LEU A 355 12.18 1.69 -5.76
C LEU A 355 12.45 2.99 -6.52
N TYR A 356 12.59 2.94 -7.86
CA TYR A 356 13.15 4.05 -8.64
C TYR A 356 12.29 4.55 -9.80
N ALA A 357 11.31 3.77 -10.27
CA ALA A 357 10.50 4.17 -11.42
C ALA A 357 9.37 5.12 -10.99
N MET A 358 9.19 6.18 -11.79
CA MET A 358 8.06 7.10 -11.69
C MET A 358 7.12 6.81 -12.86
N PRO A 359 5.79 6.91 -12.66
CA PRO A 359 4.86 6.81 -13.78
C PRO A 359 5.12 7.95 -14.77
N GLN A 360 5.00 7.65 -16.05
CA GLN A 360 5.08 8.60 -17.17
C GLN A 360 3.70 9.09 -17.60
N SER A 361 2.63 8.34 -17.30
CA SER A 361 1.24 8.79 -17.43
C SER A 361 0.39 8.50 -16.18
N PRO A 362 -0.69 9.29 -15.94
CA PRO A 362 -1.58 9.13 -14.78
C PRO A 362 -2.12 7.73 -14.51
N ASP A 363 -2.31 6.96 -15.57
CA ASP A 363 -2.96 5.65 -15.61
C ASP A 363 -1.98 4.52 -15.92
N GLU A 364 -0.67 4.79 -15.90
CA GLU A 364 0.36 3.78 -16.19
C GLU A 364 0.38 2.70 -15.10
N GLN A 365 0.48 1.45 -15.53
CA GLN A 365 0.56 0.30 -14.65
C GLN A 365 1.65 -0.65 -15.12
N LEU A 366 2.35 -1.28 -14.18
CA LEU A 366 3.26 -2.37 -14.50
C LEU A 366 2.46 -3.66 -14.71
N VAL A 367 2.21 -4.01 -15.97
CA VAL A 367 1.50 -5.24 -16.38
C VAL A 367 2.47 -6.40 -16.47
N VAL A 368 2.12 -7.53 -15.86
CA VAL A 368 2.91 -8.77 -15.88
C VAL A 368 2.05 -9.95 -16.32
N ILE A 369 2.68 -10.95 -16.92
CA ILE A 369 2.18 -12.32 -16.88
C ILE A 369 2.50 -12.84 -15.49
N SER A 370 1.46 -13.00 -14.68
CA SER A 370 1.55 -13.52 -13.32
C SER A 370 1.94 -15.00 -13.35
N GLN A 371 1.21 -15.79 -14.14
CA GLN A 371 1.45 -17.22 -14.37
C GLN A 371 0.80 -17.67 -15.69
N VAL A 372 1.06 -18.92 -16.08
CA VAL A 372 0.42 -19.59 -17.22
C VAL A 372 -0.33 -20.83 -16.74
N LEU A 373 -1.65 -20.84 -16.94
CA LEU A 373 -2.53 -22.00 -16.70
C LEU A 373 -2.31 -23.01 -17.82
N VAL A 374 -1.60 -24.10 -17.49
CA VAL A 374 -1.07 -25.07 -18.45
C VAL A 374 -2.19 -25.72 -19.28
N ALA A 375 -2.06 -25.63 -20.60
CA ALA A 375 -2.95 -26.25 -21.58
C ALA A 375 -2.23 -26.43 -22.92
N ASP A 376 -2.77 -27.27 -23.81
CA ASP A 376 -2.14 -27.55 -25.12
C ASP A 376 -1.84 -26.28 -25.95
N ILE A 377 -2.65 -25.24 -25.80
CA ILE A 377 -2.51 -23.97 -26.53
C ILE A 377 -1.28 -23.16 -26.13
N ASN A 378 -0.71 -23.40 -24.95
CA ASN A 378 0.39 -22.63 -24.37
C ASN A 378 1.64 -23.48 -24.08
N ILE A 379 1.77 -24.61 -24.76
CA ILE A 379 2.97 -25.47 -24.70
C ILE A 379 4.24 -24.66 -25.00
N GLY A 380 5.24 -24.79 -24.12
CA GLY A 380 6.53 -24.10 -24.20
C GLY A 380 6.58 -22.76 -23.48
N TYR A 381 5.47 -22.31 -22.86
CA TYR A 381 5.38 -21.05 -22.13
C TYR A 381 5.02 -21.22 -20.64
N GLU A 382 4.94 -22.46 -20.14
CA GLU A 382 4.39 -22.82 -18.83
C GLU A 382 5.21 -22.25 -17.66
N GLU A 383 6.50 -21.99 -17.87
CA GLU A 383 7.42 -21.49 -16.85
C GLU A 383 7.46 -19.96 -16.75
N ILE A 384 6.68 -19.24 -17.57
CA ILE A 384 6.62 -17.78 -17.50
C ILE A 384 5.86 -17.36 -16.25
N VAL A 385 6.58 -16.69 -15.35
CA VAL A 385 6.06 -16.19 -14.06
C VAL A 385 6.57 -14.77 -13.84
N ASN A 386 5.72 -13.89 -13.31
CA ASN A 386 6.03 -12.52 -12.92
C ASN A 386 6.90 -11.74 -13.93
N THR A 387 6.61 -11.91 -15.22
CA THR A 387 7.39 -11.28 -16.30
C THR A 387 6.60 -10.15 -16.93
N GLN A 388 7.22 -8.96 -17.03
CA GLN A 388 6.55 -7.77 -17.55
C GLN A 388 6.18 -7.93 -19.03
N VAL A 389 4.98 -7.47 -19.38
CA VAL A 389 4.55 -7.27 -20.77
C VAL A 389 4.89 -5.83 -21.17
N VAL A 390 5.80 -5.67 -22.12
CA VAL A 390 6.23 -4.34 -22.60
C VAL A 390 5.46 -3.90 -23.84
N GLY A 391 5.02 -4.85 -24.66
CA GLY A 391 4.35 -4.58 -25.92
C GLY A 391 3.37 -5.66 -26.36
N PHE A 392 2.45 -5.27 -27.23
CA PHE A 392 1.49 -6.15 -27.89
C PHE A 392 1.39 -5.78 -29.37
N ASN A 393 1.68 -6.72 -30.28
CA ASN A 393 1.73 -6.51 -31.73
C ASN A 393 2.51 -5.23 -32.13
N GLY A 394 3.65 -4.99 -31.48
CA GLY A 394 4.52 -3.83 -31.73
C GLY A 394 4.02 -2.51 -31.13
N LYS A 395 2.91 -2.50 -30.40
CA LYS A 395 2.40 -1.33 -29.67
C LYS A 395 2.77 -1.42 -28.19
N PRO A 396 3.20 -0.33 -27.54
CA PRO A 396 3.55 -0.36 -26.12
C PRO A 396 2.31 -0.59 -25.25
N VAL A 397 2.46 -1.40 -24.20
CA VAL A 397 1.42 -1.62 -23.19
C VAL A 397 1.57 -0.58 -22.08
N LYS A 398 0.51 0.20 -21.85
CA LYS A 398 0.50 1.26 -20.81
C LYS A 398 -0.12 0.80 -19.50
N ASN A 399 -1.18 0.02 -19.59
CA ASN A 399 -1.93 -0.51 -18.46
C ASN A 399 -2.76 -1.73 -18.85
N LEU A 400 -3.30 -2.42 -17.85
CA LEU A 400 -3.99 -3.70 -18.07
C LEU A 400 -5.25 -3.54 -18.93
N LYS A 401 -6.00 -2.44 -18.74
CA LYS A 401 -7.18 -2.15 -19.54
C LYS A 401 -6.85 -1.95 -21.01
N SER A 402 -5.76 -1.23 -21.31
CA SER A 402 -5.29 -1.06 -22.69
C SER A 402 -4.86 -2.37 -23.32
N LEU A 403 -4.19 -3.26 -22.57
CA LEU A 403 -3.81 -4.59 -23.05
C LEU A 403 -5.04 -5.43 -23.37
N ALA A 404 -5.98 -5.54 -22.44
CA ALA A 404 -7.23 -6.29 -22.64
C ALA A 404 -7.98 -5.80 -23.88
N ALA A 405 -8.16 -4.48 -24.03
CA ALA A 405 -8.81 -3.90 -25.20
C ALA A 405 -8.07 -4.22 -26.52
N MET A 406 -6.74 -4.18 -26.52
CA MET A 406 -5.94 -4.53 -27.70
C MET A 406 -6.07 -6.01 -28.08
N VAL A 407 -6.11 -6.92 -27.11
CA VAL A 407 -6.27 -8.36 -27.36
C VAL A 407 -7.69 -8.68 -27.85
N GLU A 408 -8.71 -8.10 -27.21
CA GLU A 408 -10.11 -8.32 -27.59
C GLU A 408 -10.40 -7.82 -29.02
N SER A 409 -9.88 -6.65 -29.38
CA SER A 409 -10.04 -6.06 -30.72
C SER A 409 -9.03 -6.57 -31.77
N CYS A 410 -8.15 -7.50 -31.41
CA CYS A 410 -7.16 -8.04 -32.35
C CYS A 410 -7.80 -8.98 -33.38
N ASP A 411 -7.62 -8.62 -34.65
CA ASP A 411 -8.02 -9.41 -35.82
C ASP A 411 -6.82 -10.00 -36.59
N ASP A 412 -5.59 -9.66 -36.20
CA ASP A 412 -4.36 -10.22 -36.77
C ASP A 412 -4.30 -11.75 -36.56
N GLU A 413 -3.56 -12.47 -37.39
CA GLU A 413 -3.43 -13.93 -37.27
C GLU A 413 -2.82 -14.37 -35.94
N TYR A 414 -1.94 -13.53 -35.37
CA TYR A 414 -1.20 -13.81 -34.15
C TYR A 414 -1.37 -12.71 -33.10
N LEU A 415 -1.47 -13.15 -31.85
CA LEU A 415 -1.25 -12.35 -30.65
C LEU A 415 0.24 -12.46 -30.32
N LYS A 416 0.98 -11.35 -30.46
CA LYS A 416 2.40 -11.26 -30.12
C LYS A 416 2.58 -10.40 -28.88
N PHE A 417 3.01 -11.00 -27.78
CA PHE A 417 3.37 -10.29 -26.56
C PHE A 417 4.88 -10.15 -26.49
N ASP A 418 5.36 -8.92 -26.48
CA ASP A 418 6.76 -8.60 -26.23
C ASP A 418 6.93 -8.49 -24.70
N LEU A 419 7.84 -9.29 -24.15
CA LEU A 419 8.06 -9.40 -22.71
C LEU A 419 9.42 -8.84 -22.29
N ASP A 420 9.58 -8.66 -20.99
CA ASP A 420 10.88 -8.43 -20.38
C ASP A 420 11.87 -9.57 -20.72
N TYR A 421 13.16 -9.27 -20.66
CA TYR A 421 14.25 -10.21 -21.02
C TYR A 421 14.27 -10.60 -22.51
N GLU A 422 13.73 -9.73 -23.38
CA GLU A 422 13.69 -9.92 -24.84
C GLU A 422 12.94 -11.19 -25.27
N GLN A 423 12.06 -11.69 -24.39
CA GLN A 423 11.21 -12.84 -24.68
C GLN A 423 9.98 -12.41 -25.48
N ILE A 424 9.48 -13.33 -26.31
CA ILE A 424 8.29 -13.11 -27.12
C ILE A 424 7.37 -14.32 -26.96
N VAL A 425 6.10 -14.06 -26.64
CA VAL A 425 5.04 -15.07 -26.69
C VAL A 425 4.21 -14.84 -27.94
N VAL A 426 4.03 -15.88 -28.74
CA VAL A 426 3.21 -15.84 -29.95
C VAL A 426 2.12 -16.89 -29.87
N LEU A 427 0.86 -16.47 -29.98
CA LEU A 427 -0.31 -17.34 -29.99
C LEU A 427 -1.14 -17.06 -31.23
N ARG A 428 -1.72 -18.10 -31.82
CA ARG A 428 -2.66 -17.90 -32.93
C ARG A 428 -4.00 -17.38 -32.39
N THR A 429 -4.44 -16.21 -32.87
CA THR A 429 -5.53 -15.44 -32.26
C THR A 429 -6.83 -16.22 -32.12
N LYS A 430 -7.26 -16.91 -33.19
CA LYS A 430 -8.53 -17.64 -33.21
C LYS A 430 -8.55 -18.81 -32.20
N THR A 431 -7.48 -19.60 -32.15
CA THR A 431 -7.40 -20.75 -31.25
C THR A 431 -7.16 -20.32 -29.81
N ALA A 432 -6.40 -19.23 -29.59
CA ALA A 432 -6.20 -18.65 -28.27
C ALA A 432 -7.53 -18.21 -27.63
N LYS A 433 -8.36 -17.47 -28.38
CA LYS A 433 -9.70 -17.05 -27.91
C LYS A 433 -10.62 -18.24 -27.64
N ALA A 434 -10.61 -19.24 -28.52
CA ALA A 434 -11.44 -20.43 -28.36
C ALA A 434 -11.07 -21.29 -27.14
N ALA A 435 -9.77 -21.45 -26.85
CA ALA A 435 -9.30 -22.30 -25.76
C ALA A 435 -9.56 -21.72 -24.35
N THR A 436 -9.74 -20.40 -24.23
CA THR A 436 -9.87 -19.74 -22.92
C THR A 436 -10.99 -20.33 -22.07
N LEU A 437 -12.19 -20.54 -22.63
CA LEU A 437 -13.36 -20.99 -21.85
C LEU A 437 -13.12 -22.35 -21.17
N ASP A 438 -12.52 -23.31 -21.86
CA ASP A 438 -12.23 -24.64 -21.33
C ASP A 438 -11.15 -24.58 -20.24
N ILE A 439 -10.16 -23.71 -20.40
CA ILE A 439 -9.11 -23.48 -19.40
C ILE A 439 -9.73 -22.87 -18.13
N LEU A 440 -10.58 -21.85 -18.27
CA LEU A 440 -11.27 -21.23 -17.13
C LEU A 440 -12.11 -22.28 -16.37
N ALA A 441 -12.86 -23.12 -17.09
CA ALA A 441 -13.66 -24.17 -16.49
C ALA A 441 -12.81 -25.21 -15.73
N THR A 442 -11.67 -25.59 -16.29
CA THR A 442 -10.73 -26.55 -15.66
C THR A 442 -10.18 -26.03 -14.33
N HIS A 443 -9.96 -24.72 -14.23
CA HIS A 443 -9.40 -24.07 -13.04
C HIS A 443 -10.47 -23.40 -12.15
N CYS A 444 -11.76 -23.67 -12.39
CA CYS A 444 -12.88 -23.09 -11.65
C CYS A 444 -12.87 -21.55 -11.61
N ILE A 445 -12.44 -20.91 -12.71
CA ILE A 445 -12.39 -19.46 -12.84
C ILE A 445 -13.72 -18.95 -13.37
N PRO A 446 -14.45 -18.10 -12.63
CA PRO A 446 -15.78 -17.67 -13.02
C PRO A 446 -15.81 -16.70 -14.22
N SER A 447 -14.70 -16.00 -14.50
CA SER A 447 -14.63 -14.99 -15.56
C SER A 447 -13.21 -14.89 -16.14
N ALA A 448 -13.11 -14.57 -17.43
CA ALA A 448 -11.82 -14.31 -18.08
C ALA A 448 -11.17 -13.01 -17.60
N MET A 449 -11.94 -12.10 -17.00
CA MET A 449 -11.45 -10.79 -16.56
C MET A 449 -12.23 -10.26 -15.35
N SER A 450 -11.60 -9.35 -14.62
CA SER A 450 -12.24 -8.61 -13.53
C SER A 450 -13.31 -7.63 -14.05
N GLU A 451 -14.27 -7.29 -13.20
CA GLU A 451 -15.42 -6.44 -13.57
C GLU A 451 -15.03 -5.06 -14.10
N ASP A 452 -13.94 -4.47 -13.62
CA ASP A 452 -13.45 -3.15 -14.04
C ASP A 452 -12.89 -3.11 -15.47
N LEU A 453 -12.60 -4.29 -16.04
CA LEU A 453 -12.16 -4.46 -17.42
C LEU A 453 -13.31 -4.78 -18.37
N LYS A 454 -14.48 -5.18 -17.85
CA LYS A 454 -15.68 -5.36 -18.67
C LYS A 454 -16.14 -3.98 -19.15
N SER A 455 -16.51 -3.93 -20.44
CA SER A 455 -16.89 -2.71 -21.16
C SER A 455 -18.10 -2.00 -20.58
#